data_AF-A0A536TN34-F1
#
_entry.id   AF-A0A536TN34-F1
#
_cell.length_a   1.000
_cell.length_b   1.000
_cell.length_c   1.000
_cell.angle_alpha   90.00
_cell.angle_beta   90.00
_cell.angle_gamma   90.00
#
_symmetry.space_group_name_H-M   'P 1'
#
loop_
_entity.id
_entity.type
_entity.pdbx_description
1 polymer ?
#
loop_
_entity_poly.entity_id
_entity_poly.type
_entity_poly.pdbx_seq_one_letter_code
_entity_poly.pdbx_strand_id
1 'polypeptide(L)'
;LSSVQLPSDWWQSPTQQFEQVGAAFNKTLITTLLRGYMGFKGYVNTDSGVMCNPPPNNCTNWGVESLTIPQRYAKAVKAGTNLFSESTIPQALTDTVNQGLLTEADLNPSVRFLLSEMFNLGLFENPYVDPAQAQVVARS
;
A
#
# COMPACT_ATOMS: atom_id res chain seq x y z
N LEU A 1 30.54 2.15 2.91
CA LEU A 1 29.31 2.45 3.67
C LEU A 1 28.43 3.31 2.79
N SER A 2 27.17 2.91 2.58
CA SER A 2 26.18 3.77 1.90
C SER A 2 26.05 5.09 2.66
N SER A 3 25.89 6.20 1.95
CA SER A 3 25.71 7.53 2.54
C SER A 3 24.50 7.57 3.48
N VAL A 4 24.45 8.55 4.37
CA VAL A 4 23.24 8.82 5.16
C VAL A 4 22.11 9.24 4.21
N GLN A 5 21.01 8.50 4.24
CA GLN A 5 19.83 8.66 3.39
C GLN A 5 18.58 9.07 4.18
N LEU A 6 18.47 8.69 5.46
CA LEU A 6 17.38 9.10 6.36
C LEU A 6 17.91 9.83 7.60
N PRO A 7 17.11 10.71 8.23
CA PRO A 7 17.37 11.22 9.58
C PRO A 7 17.66 10.08 10.57
N SER A 8 18.65 10.26 11.43
CA SER A 8 19.14 9.21 12.35
C SER A 8 18.11 8.73 13.36
N ASP A 9 17.14 9.58 13.70
CA ASP A 9 16.00 9.24 14.56
C ASP A 9 15.01 8.26 13.89
N TRP A 10 15.10 8.05 12.58
CA TRP A 10 14.25 7.11 11.84
C TRP A 10 14.95 5.77 11.55
N TRP A 11 16.21 5.63 11.95
CA TRP A 11 16.99 4.43 11.72
C TRP A 11 16.45 3.27 12.57
N GLN A 12 16.53 2.06 12.04
CA GLN A 12 16.11 0.83 12.73
C GLN A 12 17.11 0.40 13.81
N SER A 13 18.38 0.77 13.63
CA SER A 13 19.45 0.55 14.60
C SER A 13 20.57 1.57 14.37
N PRO A 14 21.57 1.65 15.26
CA PRO A 14 22.72 2.56 15.07
C PRO A 14 23.49 2.36 13.75
N THR A 15 23.33 1.22 13.08
CA THR A 15 24.03 0.88 11.83
C THR A 15 23.08 0.56 10.68
N GLN A 16 21.75 0.65 10.88
CA GLN A 16 20.75 0.27 9.89
C GLN A 16 19.72 1.38 9.70
N GLN A 17 19.80 2.06 8.55
CA GLN A 17 18.90 3.18 8.25
C GLN A 17 17.48 2.74 7.88
N PHE A 18 17.32 1.58 7.24
CA PHE A 18 16.04 1.08 6.73
C PHE A 18 15.72 -0.30 7.26
N GLU A 19 14.43 -0.55 7.50
CA GLU A 19 13.95 -1.92 7.60
C GLU A 19 14.15 -2.61 6.26
N GLN A 20 14.80 -3.78 6.24
CA GLN A 20 15.14 -4.52 5.02
C GLN A 20 13.93 -5.31 4.50
N VAL A 21 12.86 -4.59 4.17
CA VAL A 21 11.62 -5.13 3.60
C VAL A 21 11.23 -4.32 2.37
N GLY A 22 10.45 -4.93 1.48
CA GLY A 22 9.85 -4.24 0.33
C GLY A 22 9.07 -2.99 0.77
N ALA A 23 9.04 -1.96 -0.08
CA ALA A 23 8.51 -0.64 0.27
C ALA A 23 7.06 -0.69 0.79
N ALA A 24 6.21 -1.57 0.24
CA ALA A 24 4.82 -1.79 0.67
C ALA A 24 4.67 -2.20 2.14
N PHE A 25 5.73 -2.71 2.76
CA PHE A 25 5.76 -3.15 4.16
C PHE A 25 6.56 -2.20 5.07
N ASN A 26 7.18 -1.15 4.51
CA ASN A 26 8.09 -0.28 5.22
C ASN A 26 7.38 0.96 5.77
N LYS A 27 7.13 0.97 7.08
CA LYS A 27 6.41 2.06 7.77
C LYS A 27 7.16 3.39 7.72
N THR A 28 8.49 3.37 7.82
CA THR A 28 9.30 4.60 7.77
C THR A 28 9.16 5.29 6.42
N LEU A 29 9.18 4.52 5.32
CA LEU A 29 9.01 5.09 3.98
C LEU A 29 7.58 5.62 3.75
N ILE A 30 6.56 4.81 4.02
CA ILE A 30 5.18 5.17 3.68
C ILE A 30 4.57 6.15 4.68
N THR A 31 4.71 5.89 5.98
CA THR A 31 4.06 6.71 7.02
C THR A 31 4.93 7.89 7.41
N THR A 32 6.20 7.67 7.78
CA THR A 32 7.04 8.75 8.31
C THR A 32 7.45 9.73 7.21
N LEU A 33 8.05 9.24 6.13
CA LEU A 33 8.53 10.08 5.03
C LEU A 33 7.39 10.58 4.14
N LEU A 34 6.68 9.68 3.45
CA LEU A 34 5.70 10.07 2.43
C LEU A 34 4.50 10.83 3.02
N ARG A 35 3.89 10.32 4.10
CA ARG A 35 2.71 10.97 4.70
C ARG A 35 3.08 12.07 5.70
N GLY A 36 4.05 11.81 6.57
CA GLY A 36 4.47 12.73 7.62
C GLY A 36 5.24 13.93 7.05
N TYR A 37 6.40 13.68 6.45
CA TYR A 37 7.30 14.73 5.98
C TYR A 37 6.86 15.37 4.64
N MET A 38 6.50 14.55 3.65
CA MET A 38 6.11 15.06 2.31
C MET A 38 4.63 15.46 2.23
N GLY A 39 3.83 15.11 3.25
CA GLY A 39 2.44 15.56 3.36
C GLY A 39 1.44 14.85 2.44
N PHE A 40 1.77 13.70 1.86
CA PHE A 40 0.90 12.98 0.93
C PHE A 40 -0.45 12.58 1.56
N LYS A 41 -1.56 12.87 0.86
CA LYS A 41 -2.95 12.67 1.35
C LYS A 41 -3.77 11.63 0.57
N GLY A 42 -3.21 11.02 -0.46
CA GLY A 42 -3.88 9.96 -1.23
C GLY A 42 -3.76 8.57 -0.61
N TYR A 43 -4.24 7.56 -1.34
CA TYR A 43 -3.99 6.15 -1.02
C TYR A 43 -2.65 5.67 -1.61
N VAL A 44 -2.06 4.64 -1.00
CA VAL A 44 -0.89 3.94 -1.50
C VAL A 44 -1.31 2.57 -2.00
N ASN A 45 -0.97 2.24 -3.24
CA ASN A 45 -1.26 0.95 -3.87
C ASN A 45 0.02 0.12 -3.98
N THR A 46 -0.05 -1.19 -3.76
CA THR A 46 1.08 -2.08 -4.03
C THR A 46 1.25 -2.31 -5.53
N ASP A 47 2.45 -2.75 -5.93
CA ASP A 47 2.65 -3.39 -7.23
C ASP A 47 2.06 -4.82 -7.24
N SER A 48 2.07 -5.45 -8.41
CA SER A 48 1.76 -6.86 -8.65
C SER A 48 2.69 -7.81 -7.86
N GLY A 49 2.16 -8.95 -7.43
CA GLY A 49 2.95 -9.98 -6.73
C GLY A 49 3.42 -9.67 -5.31
N VAL A 50 3.20 -8.46 -4.79
CA VAL A 50 3.71 -8.02 -3.46
C VAL A 50 3.08 -8.82 -2.31
N MET A 51 1.82 -9.22 -2.43
CA MET A 51 1.18 -10.08 -1.43
C MET A 51 1.55 -11.57 -1.60
N CYS A 52 2.07 -11.94 -2.78
CA CYS A 52 2.39 -13.33 -3.14
C CYS A 52 1.21 -14.28 -2.86
N ASN A 53 0.07 -13.99 -3.50
CA ASN A 53 -1.19 -14.71 -3.33
C ASN A 53 -1.93 -14.88 -4.67
N PRO A 54 -2.05 -16.11 -5.22
CA PRO A 54 -1.51 -17.37 -4.68
C PRO A 54 0.00 -17.54 -4.96
N PRO A 55 0.76 -18.14 -4.04
CA PRO A 55 2.17 -18.52 -4.28
C PRO A 55 2.29 -19.71 -5.25
N PRO A 56 3.46 -19.97 -5.87
CA PRO A 56 4.74 -19.23 -5.74
C PRO A 56 5.02 -18.23 -6.88
N ASN A 57 4.06 -17.96 -7.76
CA ASN A 57 4.34 -17.22 -9.00
C ASN A 57 4.52 -15.72 -8.75
N ASN A 58 5.57 -15.12 -9.33
CA ASN A 58 5.85 -13.68 -9.35
C ASN A 58 5.86 -13.00 -7.96
N CYS A 59 6.24 -13.73 -6.92
CA CYS A 59 6.26 -13.23 -5.55
C CYS A 59 7.37 -12.18 -5.34
N THR A 60 6.99 -10.97 -4.92
CA THR A 60 7.90 -9.85 -4.63
C THR A 60 7.77 -9.36 -3.18
N ASN A 61 7.38 -10.27 -2.28
CA ASN A 61 7.20 -10.03 -0.85
C ASN A 61 8.54 -10.00 -0.08
N TRP A 62 9.50 -9.23 -0.59
CA TRP A 62 10.88 -9.20 -0.14
C TRP A 62 11.02 -8.77 1.32
N GLY A 63 11.83 -9.53 2.08
CA GLY A 63 12.08 -9.33 3.50
C GLY A 63 10.94 -9.76 4.43
N VAL A 64 9.83 -10.28 3.88
CA VAL A 64 8.68 -10.81 4.63
C VAL A 64 8.25 -12.19 4.13
N GLU A 65 9.19 -12.94 3.56
CA GLU A 65 8.98 -14.26 2.96
C GLU A 65 8.42 -15.27 3.97
N SER A 66 8.87 -15.18 5.22
CA SER A 66 8.43 -16.03 6.32
C SER A 66 7.04 -15.71 6.86
N LEU A 67 6.47 -14.55 6.54
CA LEU A 67 5.13 -14.18 6.99
C LEU A 67 4.06 -14.96 6.23
N THR A 68 3.00 -15.36 6.93
CA THR A 68 1.78 -15.86 6.31
C THR A 68 1.11 -14.75 5.50
N ILE A 69 0.23 -15.12 4.56
CA ILE A 69 -0.52 -14.13 3.76
C ILE A 69 -1.26 -13.12 4.67
N PRO A 70 -2.04 -13.53 5.69
CA PRO A 70 -2.67 -12.57 6.61
C PRO A 70 -1.69 -11.65 7.33
N GLN A 71 -0.53 -12.16 7.75
CA GLN A 71 0.50 -11.34 8.39
C GLN A 71 1.09 -10.30 7.42
N ARG A 72 1.23 -10.63 6.13
CA ARG A 72 1.67 -9.67 5.10
C ARG A 72 0.67 -8.54 4.92
N TYR A 73 -0.62 -8.86 4.79
CA TYR A 73 -1.68 -7.84 4.74
C TYR A 73 -1.66 -6.95 5.98
N ALA A 74 -1.60 -7.54 7.19
CA ALA A 74 -1.54 -6.79 8.43
C ALA A 74 -0.31 -5.85 8.49
N LYS A 75 0.87 -6.33 8.09
CA LYS A 75 2.09 -5.51 8.05
C LYS A 75 1.97 -4.37 7.04
N ALA A 76 1.45 -4.63 5.84
CA ALA A 76 1.30 -3.62 4.80
C ALA A 76 0.31 -2.52 5.21
N VAL A 77 -0.86 -2.88 5.77
CA VAL A 77 -1.84 -1.90 6.30
C VAL A 77 -1.21 -1.06 7.40
N LYS A 78 -0.51 -1.68 8.36
CA LYS A 78 0.16 -0.98 9.46
C LYS A 78 1.34 -0.10 9.00
N ALA A 79 1.92 -0.39 7.84
CA ALA A 79 2.93 0.46 7.20
C ALA A 79 2.32 1.68 6.51
N GLY A 80 1.04 1.62 6.13
CA GLY A 80 0.29 2.70 5.48
C GLY A 80 -0.12 2.42 4.02
N THR A 81 0.05 1.17 3.56
CA THR A 81 -0.49 0.67 2.28
C THR A 81 -2.00 0.53 2.38
N ASN A 82 -2.73 0.91 1.33
CA ASN A 82 -4.19 1.00 1.35
C ASN A 82 -4.86 0.08 0.33
N LEU A 83 -4.25 -0.09 -0.84
CA LEU A 83 -4.76 -0.94 -1.93
C LEU A 83 -3.74 -2.01 -2.30
N PHE A 84 -4.25 -3.15 -2.76
CA PHE A 84 -3.45 -4.34 -3.07
C PHE A 84 -3.71 -4.75 -4.52
N SER A 85 -2.78 -4.42 -5.42
CA SER A 85 -2.86 -4.85 -6.82
C SER A 85 -2.89 -6.36 -6.95
N GLU A 86 -3.57 -6.85 -7.97
CA GLU A 86 -3.80 -8.28 -8.25
C GLU A 86 -4.52 -9.07 -7.15
N SER A 87 -4.88 -8.43 -6.05
CA SER A 87 -5.74 -9.05 -5.04
C SER A 87 -7.18 -9.02 -5.50
N THR A 88 -7.56 -10.05 -6.27
CA THR A 88 -8.94 -10.27 -6.73
C THR A 88 -9.78 -11.06 -5.72
N ILE A 89 -9.17 -11.47 -4.60
CA ILE A 89 -9.78 -12.34 -3.59
C ILE A 89 -9.81 -11.60 -2.24
N PRO A 90 -10.95 -10.98 -1.86
CA PRO A 90 -11.08 -10.24 -0.61
C PRO A 90 -10.84 -11.09 0.65
N GLN A 91 -11.00 -12.42 0.52
CA GLN A 91 -10.94 -13.36 1.64
C GLN A 91 -9.66 -13.22 2.47
N ALA A 92 -8.51 -12.97 1.83
CA ALA A 92 -7.25 -12.82 2.56
C ALA A 92 -7.27 -11.62 3.54
N LEU A 93 -7.89 -10.51 3.15
CA LEU A 93 -8.03 -9.34 4.03
C LEU A 93 -9.08 -9.60 5.11
N THR A 94 -10.21 -10.23 4.76
CA THR A 94 -11.24 -10.61 5.73
C THR A 94 -10.69 -11.59 6.78
N ASP A 95 -9.91 -12.58 6.37
CA ASP A 95 -9.24 -13.54 7.26
C ASP A 95 -8.26 -12.84 8.19
N THR A 96 -7.56 -11.81 7.69
CA THR A 96 -6.65 -11.00 8.52
C THR A 96 -7.39 -10.31 9.66
N VAL A 97 -8.60 -9.79 9.40
CA VAL A 97 -9.47 -9.18 10.41
C VAL A 97 -10.03 -10.25 11.36
N ASN A 98 -10.54 -11.36 10.83
CA ASN A 98 -11.10 -12.46 11.61
C ASN A 98 -10.06 -13.11 12.55
N GLN A 99 -8.79 -13.13 12.15
CA GLN A 99 -7.67 -13.60 12.98
C GLN A 99 -7.22 -12.57 14.02
N GLY A 100 -7.81 -11.38 14.05
CA GLY A 100 -7.45 -10.29 14.96
C GLY A 100 -6.11 -9.62 14.66
N LEU A 101 -5.53 -9.85 13.48
CA LEU A 101 -4.27 -9.20 13.06
C LEU A 101 -4.49 -7.73 12.68
N LEU A 102 -5.72 -7.42 12.25
CA LEU A 102 -6.27 -6.08 12.02
C LEU A 102 -7.67 -6.00 12.62
N THR A 103 -8.09 -4.77 12.93
CA THR A 103 -9.48 -4.41 13.22
C THR A 103 -10.10 -3.73 12.00
N GLU A 104 -11.42 -3.67 11.92
CA GLU A 104 -12.10 -2.85 10.90
C GLU A 104 -11.65 -1.38 10.97
N ALA A 105 -11.43 -0.87 12.18
CA ALA A 105 -10.95 0.49 12.40
C ALA A 105 -9.57 0.76 11.76
N ASP A 106 -8.71 -0.24 11.64
CA ASP A 106 -7.41 -0.11 10.96
C ASP A 106 -7.58 0.12 9.44
N LEU A 107 -8.72 -0.27 8.87
CA LEU A 107 -9.02 -0.14 7.43
C LEU A 107 -9.73 1.19 7.09
N ASN A 108 -10.35 1.86 8.06
CA ASN A 108 -11.10 3.11 7.86
C ASN A 108 -10.30 4.19 7.11
N PRO A 109 -9.01 4.44 7.40
CA PRO A 109 -8.22 5.41 6.64
C PRO A 109 -8.11 5.04 5.16
N SER A 110 -7.90 3.75 4.84
CA SER A 110 -7.80 3.25 3.46
C SER A 110 -9.10 3.46 2.69
N VAL A 111 -10.24 3.12 3.32
CA VAL A 111 -11.57 3.32 2.73
C VAL A 111 -11.82 4.80 2.48
N ARG A 112 -11.50 5.67 3.44
CA ARG A 112 -11.65 7.12 3.27
C ARG A 112 -10.82 7.65 2.09
N PHE A 113 -9.56 7.25 1.94
CA PHE A 113 -8.72 7.72 0.85
C PHE A 113 -9.25 7.26 -0.52
N LEU A 114 -9.64 5.99 -0.63
CA LEU A 114 -10.22 5.46 -1.86
C LEU A 114 -11.51 6.20 -2.24
N LEU A 115 -12.46 6.32 -1.31
CA LEU A 115 -13.72 7.00 -1.58
C LEU A 115 -13.53 8.48 -1.90
N SER A 116 -12.62 9.17 -1.19
CA SER A 116 -12.32 10.57 -1.48
C SER A 116 -11.84 10.75 -2.92
N GLU A 117 -10.96 9.86 -3.41
CA GLU A 117 -10.50 9.90 -4.80
C GLU A 117 -11.65 9.61 -5.78
N MET A 118 -12.48 8.60 -5.49
CA MET A 118 -13.64 8.27 -6.34
C MET A 118 -14.64 9.44 -6.45
N PHE A 119 -14.88 10.17 -5.35
CA PHE A 119 -15.70 11.39 -5.37
C PHE A 119 -15.03 12.52 -6.16
N ASN A 120 -13.73 12.76 -5.97
CA ASN A 120 -13.01 13.80 -6.71
C ASN A 120 -13.00 13.54 -8.23
N LEU A 121 -12.97 12.27 -8.63
CA LEU A 121 -13.05 11.85 -10.03
C LEU A 121 -14.47 11.92 -10.62
N GLY A 122 -15.47 12.23 -9.79
CA GLY A 122 -16.87 12.29 -10.24
C GLY A 122 -17.50 10.93 -10.53
N LEU A 123 -16.92 9.83 -10.02
CA LEU A 123 -17.38 8.48 -10.33
C LEU A 123 -18.76 8.15 -9.74
N PHE A 124 -19.20 8.91 -8.74
CA PHE A 124 -20.54 8.79 -8.18
C PHE A 124 -21.58 9.55 -9.01
N GLU A 125 -21.16 10.58 -9.74
CA GLU A 125 -22.01 11.38 -10.61
C GLU A 125 -22.10 10.77 -12.02
N ASN A 126 -20.96 10.39 -12.60
CA ASN A 126 -20.88 9.70 -13.88
C ASN A 126 -19.63 8.80 -13.94
N PRO A 127 -19.79 7.47 -13.82
CA PRO A 127 -18.66 6.54 -13.83
C PRO A 127 -18.15 6.23 -15.25
N TYR A 128 -18.81 6.74 -16.29
CA TYR A 128 -18.52 6.40 -17.68
C TYR A 128 -17.60 7.42 -18.34
N VAL A 129 -16.73 6.93 -19.23
CA VAL A 129 -15.85 7.75 -20.06
C VAL A 129 -16.41 7.90 -21.47
N ASP A 130 -16.09 9.02 -22.14
CA ASP A 130 -16.29 9.18 -23.58
C ASP A 130 -15.00 8.76 -24.32
N PRO A 131 -14.99 7.62 -25.03
CA PRO A 131 -13.79 7.14 -25.73
C PRO A 131 -13.28 8.12 -26.80
N ALA A 132 -14.17 8.87 -27.45
CA ALA A 132 -13.78 9.83 -28.48
C ALA A 132 -13.05 11.04 -27.84
N GLN A 133 -13.54 11.53 -26.70
CA GLN A 133 -12.87 12.59 -25.94
C GLN A 133 -11.54 12.14 -25.35
N ALA A 134 -11.46 10.91 -24.82
CA ALA A 134 -10.21 10.35 -24.31
C ALA A 134 -9.12 10.31 -25.39
N GLN A 135 -9.49 9.99 -26.63
CA GLN A 135 -8.56 9.97 -27.76
C GLN A 135 -8.04 11.36 -28.15
N VAL A 136 -8.82 12.42 -27.93
CA VAL A 136 -8.42 13.81 -28.17
C VAL A 136 -7.36 14.24 -27.15
N VAL A 137 -7.61 13.99 -25.85
CA VAL A 137 -6.68 14.34 -24.76
C VAL A 137 -5.37 13.57 -24.86
N ALA A 138 -5.39 12.29 -25.21
CA ALA A 138 -4.16 11.48 -25.31
C ALA A 138 -3.20 11.94 -26.44
N ARG A 139 -3.67 12.76 -27.38
CA ARG A 139 -2.89 13.24 -28.53
C ARG A 139 -2.36 14.67 -28.36
N SER A 140 -2.79 15.40 -27.33
CA SER A 140 -2.29 16.74 -26.98
C SER A 140 -1.06 16.67 -26.09
#